data_AF-A0A428ZIY9-F1
#
_entry.id   AF-A0A428ZIY9-F1
#
_cell.length_a   1.000
_cell.length_b   1.000
_cell.length_c   1.000
_cell.angle_alpha   90.00
_cell.angle_beta   90.00
_cell.angle_gamma   90.00
#
_symmetry.space_group_name_H-M   'P 1'
#
loop_
_entity.id
_entity.type
_entity.pdbx_description
1 polymer ?
#
loop_
_entity_poly.entity_id
_entity_poly.type
_entity_poly.pdbx_seq_one_letter_code
_entity_poly.pdbx_strand_id
1 'polypeptide(L)' 'MSTPPPDPDPDRTPGLEPGGGVRPGDTPPDSGSTSGLSHPQPMRSRAIPIWFTVLIGLFVLCVVGMVIAQTVGMIDVLW' A
#
# COMPACT_ATOMS: atom_id res chain seq x y z
N MET A 1 11.15 -18.35 21.06
CA MET A 1 12.61 -18.16 20.93
C MET A 1 12.83 -16.72 20.50
N SER A 2 13.49 -15.90 21.30
CA SER A 2 13.86 -14.53 20.91
C SER A 2 15.21 -14.58 20.20
N THR A 3 15.28 -14.02 19.00
CA THR A 3 16.56 -13.84 18.29
C THR A 3 17.47 -12.92 19.11
N PRO A 4 18.77 -13.22 19.23
CA PRO A 4 19.72 -12.28 19.82
C PRO A 4 19.65 -10.93 19.10
N PRO A 5 19.89 -9.80 19.80
CA PRO A 5 20.06 -8.51 19.15
C PRO A 5 21.03 -8.65 17.98
N PRO A 6 20.78 -7.96 16.85
CA PRO A 6 21.68 -8.03 15.69
C PRO A 6 23.06 -7.42 16.01
N ASP A 7 23.11 -6.55 17.03
CA ASP A 7 24.33 -5.86 17.41
C ASP A 7 25.25 -6.73 18.26
N PRO A 8 26.57 -6.68 18.00
CA PRO A 8 27.56 -7.37 18.83
C PRO A 8 27.60 -6.78 20.24
N ASP A 9 28.01 -7.61 21.20
CA ASP A 9 28.12 -7.24 22.61
C ASP A 9 29.08 -6.04 22.79
N PRO A 10 28.62 -4.90 23.34
CA PRO A 10 29.44 -3.69 23.45
C PRO A 10 30.66 -3.89 24.33
N ASP A 11 30.60 -4.78 25.34
CA ASP A 11 31.72 -5.08 26.23
C ASP A 11 32.80 -5.93 25.53
N ARG A 12 32.48 -6.50 24.36
CA ARG A 12 33.36 -7.37 23.57
C ARG A 12 33.71 -6.80 22.21
N THR A 13 33.23 -5.59 21.90
CA THR A 13 33.49 -4.93 20.62
C THR A 13 34.59 -3.89 20.79
N PRO A 14 35.79 -4.11 20.21
CA PRO A 14 36.90 -3.17 20.33
C PRO A 14 36.54 -1.80 19.75
N GLY A 15 36.86 -0.73 20.48
CA GLY A 15 36.64 0.64 20.02
C GLY A 15 35.26 1.22 20.32
N LEU A 16 34.37 0.47 20.97
CA LEU A 16 33.11 1.02 21.49
C LEU A 16 33.31 1.61 22.90
N GLU A 17 32.85 2.84 23.10
CA GLU A 17 32.64 3.40 24.43
C GLU A 17 31.47 2.69 25.14
N PRO A 18 31.44 2.69 26.49
CA PRO A 18 30.28 2.24 27.26
C PRO A 18 29.00 2.93 26.76
N GLY A 19 28.09 2.16 26.16
CA GLY A 19 26.90 2.68 25.47
C GLY A 19 26.84 2.40 23.96
N GLY A 20 27.85 1.76 23.37
CA GLY A 20 27.82 1.29 21.98
C GLY A 20 28.18 2.34 20.92
N GLY A 21 28.67 3.50 21.35
CA GLY A 21 29.19 4.56 20.46
C GLY A 21 30.67 4.39 20.15
N VAL A 22 31.19 5.16 19.19
CA VAL A 22 32.62 5.25 18.86
C VAL A 22 33.11 6.69 19.05
N ARG A 23 34.43 6.87 19.16
CA ARG A 23 35.04 8.20 19.24
C ARG A 23 34.81 9.00 17.96
N PRO A 24 34.76 10.35 18.06
CA PRO A 24 34.69 11.19 16.88
C PRO A 24 35.87 10.91 15.92
N GLY A 25 35.56 10.50 14.69
CA GLY A 25 36.55 10.15 13.66
C GLY A 25 36.79 8.66 13.47
N ASP A 26 36.36 7.81 14.39
CA ASP A 26 36.31 6.36 14.20
C ASP A 26 35.09 5.97 13.35
N THR A 27 35.20 4.91 12.55
CA THR A 27 34.08 4.43 11.73
C THR A 27 33.05 3.74 12.65
N PRO A 28 31.78 4.17 12.66
CA PRO A 28 30.75 3.52 13.46
C PRO A 28 30.58 2.03 13.12
N PRO A 29 30.18 1.18 14.08
CA PRO A 29 29.86 -0.22 13.80
C PRO A 29 28.71 -0.32 12.79
N ASP A 30 28.69 -1.41 12.02
CA ASP A 30 27.65 -1.67 11.02
C ASP A 30 26.28 -1.60 11.70
N SER A 31 25.50 -0.57 11.37
CA SER A 31 24.17 -0.38 11.93
C SER A 31 23.27 -1.38 11.22
N GLY A 32 22.86 -2.44 11.92
CA GLY A 32 21.97 -3.46 11.39
C GLY A 32 20.84 -2.81 10.59
N SER A 33 20.83 -3.03 9.28
CA SER A 33 19.88 -2.41 8.35
C SER A 33 18.46 -2.51 8.89
N THR A 34 17.69 -1.41 8.83
CA THR A 34 16.27 -1.35 9.22
C THR A 34 15.35 -2.11 8.26
N SER A 35 15.85 -3.19 7.66
CA SER A 35 15.11 -4.19 6.90
C SER A 35 14.26 -5.02 7.86
N GLY A 36 13.17 -4.42 8.35
CA GLY A 36 12.24 -5.06 9.30
C GLY A 36 11.21 -4.13 9.96
N LEU A 37 11.34 -2.81 9.81
CA LEU A 37 10.36 -1.86 10.36
C LEU A 37 9.06 -1.78 9.56
N SER A 38 9.05 -2.28 8.32
CA SER A 38 7.83 -2.35 7.50
C SER A 38 7.00 -3.56 7.91
N HIS A 39 5.89 -3.32 8.61
CA HIS A 39 4.86 -4.34 8.82
C HIS A 39 4.29 -4.78 7.46
N PRO A 40 3.92 -6.07 7.28
CA PRO A 40 3.21 -6.53 6.10
C PRO A 40 1.99 -5.64 5.83
N GLN A 41 2.02 -4.89 4.72
CA GLN A 41 0.89 -4.03 4.38
C GLN A 41 -0.28 -4.90 3.95
N PRO A 42 -1.48 -4.76 4.57
CA PRO A 42 -2.65 -5.50 4.13
C PRO A 42 -2.99 -5.07 2.70
N MET A 43 -2.88 -6.02 1.76
CA MET A 43 -3.27 -5.79 0.37
C MET A 43 -4.72 -5.31 0.33
N ARG A 44 -4.96 -4.15 -0.29
CA ARG A 44 -6.32 -3.63 -0.43
C ARG A 44 -7.13 -4.56 -1.33
N SER A 45 -8.27 -5.03 -0.84
CA SER A 45 -9.21 -5.80 -1.64
C SER A 45 -9.66 -4.99 -2.84
N ARG A 46 -9.58 -5.59 -4.03
CA ARG A 46 -10.07 -5.02 -5.29
C ARG A 46 -11.57 -5.25 -5.49
N ALA A 47 -12.25 -5.97 -4.59
CA ALA A 47 -13.65 -6.32 -4.76
C ALA A 47 -14.54 -5.08 -4.82
N ILE A 48 -14.39 -4.15 -3.88
CA ILE A 48 -15.19 -2.91 -3.81
C ILE A 48 -15.09 -2.08 -5.10
N PRO A 49 -13.90 -1.69 -5.59
CA PRO A 49 -13.82 -0.88 -6.81
C PRO A 49 -14.38 -1.61 -8.05
N ILE A 50 -14.25 -2.94 -8.13
CA ILE A 50 -14.83 -3.73 -9.22
C ILE A 50 -16.37 -3.66 -9.17
N TRP A 51 -16.96 -3.87 -8.00
CA TRP A 51 -18.42 -3.79 -7.83
C TRP A 51 -18.99 -2.43 -8.19
N PHE A 52 -18.34 -1.35 -7.75
CA PHE A 52 -18.75 0.01 -8.12
C PHE A 52 -18.65 0.25 -9.63
N THR A 53 -17.59 -0.23 -10.27
CA THR A 53 -17.41 -0.11 -11.73
C THR A 53 -18.54 -0.81 -12.49
N VAL A 54 -18.89 -2.03 -12.08
CA VAL A 54 -20.00 -2.80 -12.68
C VAL A 54 -21.33 -2.07 -12.48
N LEU A 55 -21.61 -1.59 -11.26
CA LEU A 55 -22.84 -0.87 -10.95
C LEU A 55 -23.00 0.40 -11.79
N ILE A 56 -21.93 1.20 -11.92
CA ILE A 56 -21.91 2.41 -12.75
C ILE A 56 -22.12 2.06 -14.21
N GLY A 57 -21.44 1.03 -14.73
CA GLY A 57 -21.61 0.57 -16.11
C GLY A 57 -23.06 0.17 -16.42
N LEU A 58 -23.70 -0.57 -15.51
CA LEU A 58 -25.12 -0.95 -15.65
C LEU A 58 -26.04 0.28 -15.62
N PHE A 59 -25.80 1.21 -14.68
CA PHE A 59 -26.59 2.43 -14.58
C PHE A 59 -26.51 3.28 -15.86
N VAL A 60 -25.30 3.47 -16.41
CA VAL A 60 -25.10 4.19 -17.67
C VAL A 60 -25.85 3.50 -18.81
N LEU A 61 -25.78 2.17 -18.90
CA LEU A 61 -26.50 1.41 -19.93
C LEU A 61 -28.02 1.61 -19.83
N CYS A 62 -28.58 1.60 -18.62
CA CYS A 62 -30.00 1.86 -18.40
C CYS A 62 -30.40 3.28 -18.83
N VAL A 63 -29.60 4.29 -18.49
CA VAL A 63 -29.86 5.69 -18.89
C VAL A 63 -29.81 5.85 -20.40
N VAL A 64 -28.77 5.30 -21.05
CA VAL A 64 -28.64 5.33 -22.52
C VAL A 64 -29.84 4.63 -23.18
N GLY A 65 -30.22 3.45 -22.70
CA GLY A 65 -31.39 2.73 -23.20
C GLY A 65 -32.68 3.53 -23.05
N MET A 66 -32.88 4.19 -21.91
CA MET A 66 -34.05 5.06 -21.67
C MET A 66 -34.08 6.26 -22.62
N VAL A 67 -32.93 6.90 -22.87
CA VAL A 67 -32.84 8.02 -23.82
C VAL A 67 -33.19 7.56 -25.23
N ILE A 68 -32.64 6.43 -25.68
CA ILE A 68 -32.95 5.85 -27.00
C ILE A 68 -34.43 5.50 -27.11
N ALA A 69 -35.01 4.87 -26.09
CA ALA A 69 -36.42 4.52 -26.09
C ALA A 69 -37.32 5.77 -26.20
N GLN A 70 -36.98 6.85 -25.47
CA GLN A 70 -37.69 8.13 -25.56
C GLN A 70 -37.59 8.77 -26.94
N THR A 71 -36.41 8.76 -27.57
CA THR A 71 -36.23 9.39 -28.89
C THR A 71 -36.90 8.59 -30.00
N VAL A 72 -36.82 7.26 -29.97
CA VAL A 72 -37.52 6.39 -30.92
C VAL A 72 -39.03 6.57 -30.79
N GLY A 73 -39.57 6.49 -29.57
CA GLY A 73 -41.01 6.68 -29.35
C GLY A 73 -41.50 8.08 -29.75
N MET A 74 -40.68 9.11 -29.58
CA MET A 74 -41.01 10.46 -30.06
C MET A 74 -41.02 10.55 -31.59
N ILE A 75 -40.10 9.88 -32.28
CA ILE A 75 -40.05 9.84 -33.75
C ILE A 75 -41.28 9.10 -34.31
N ASP A 76 -41.66 7.98 -33.70
CA ASP A 76 -42.85 7.19 -34.10
C ASP A 76 -44.17 7.96 -33.91
N VAL A 77 -44.24 8.93 -32.99
CA VAL A 77 -45.43 9.76 -32.74
C VAL A 77 -45.55 10.94 -33.72
N LEU A 78 -44.44 11.39 -34.32
CA LEU A 78 -44.38 12.59 -35.16
C LEU A 78 -44.53 12.32 -36.67
N TRP A 79 -44.58 11.05 -37.08
CA TRP A 79 -44.75 10.59 -38.47
C TRP A 79 -46.12 9.91 -38.66
#